data_AF-W9X083-F1
#
_entry.id   AF-W9X083-F1
#
_cell.length_a   1.000
_cell.length_b   1.000
_cell.length_c   1.000
_cell.angle_alpha   90.00
_cell.angle_beta   90.00
_cell.angle_gamma   90.00
#
_symmetry.space_group_name_H-M   'P 1'
#
loop_
_entity.id
_entity.type
_entity.pdbx_description
1 polymer ?
#
loop_
_entity_poly.entity_id
_entity_poly.type
_entity_poly.pdbx_seq_one_letter_code
_entity_poly.pdbx_strand_id
1 'polypeptide(L)'
;PRPPRSSNKNISTRTPQQRRGSIARSTAPDIATRIHEDISRNLYECAICTNEIGRSSKIWSCRTCWTVFHIGCIKRWSKNEGSAVPRSAGQSDEETQGGKQWRCPGCNLPKETFP
;
A
#
# COMPACT_ATOMS: atom_id res chain seq x y z
N PRO A 1 55.98 31.00 23.06
CA PRO A 1 54.77 30.44 23.71
C PRO A 1 53.50 31.03 23.09
N ARG A 2 52.82 30.27 22.22
CA ARG A 2 51.68 30.71 21.42
C ARG A 2 50.41 30.02 21.97
N PRO A 3 49.38 30.75 22.42
CA PRO A 3 48.11 30.11 22.77
C PRO A 3 47.32 29.79 21.49
N PRO A 4 46.63 28.63 21.40
CA PRO A 4 45.80 28.32 20.25
C PRO A 4 44.45 29.03 20.32
N ARG A 5 44.03 29.46 19.12
CA ARG A 5 42.85 30.23 18.74
C ARG A 5 41.58 29.38 18.91
N SER A 6 40.72 29.76 19.85
CA SER A 6 39.38 29.17 20.02
C SER A 6 38.54 29.42 18.77
N SER A 7 38.28 28.35 18.01
CA SER A 7 37.43 28.37 16.83
C SER A 7 36.01 28.01 17.24
N ASN A 8 35.18 29.03 17.46
CA ASN A 8 33.77 28.87 17.79
C ASN A 8 33.00 28.43 16.53
N LYS A 9 32.80 27.13 16.35
CA LYS A 9 31.99 26.57 15.26
C LYS A 9 30.52 26.66 15.66
N ASN A 10 29.86 27.75 15.28
CA ASN A 10 28.41 27.86 15.28
C ASN A 10 27.83 26.79 14.34
N ILE A 11 27.43 25.65 14.91
CA ILE A 11 26.57 24.67 14.27
C ILE A 11 25.21 25.35 14.12
N SER A 12 24.95 25.86 12.91
CA SER A 12 23.60 26.21 12.50
C SER A 12 22.78 24.93 12.54
N THR A 13 22.00 24.77 13.60
CA THR A 13 20.93 23.79 13.72
C THR A 13 19.96 24.03 12.57
N ARG A 14 20.15 23.32 11.46
CA ARG A 14 19.20 23.27 10.36
C ARG A 14 17.97 22.53 10.86
N THR A 15 17.00 23.28 11.36
CA THR A 15 15.62 22.82 11.53
C THR A 15 15.21 22.15 10.23
N PRO A 16 14.73 20.88 10.23
CA PRO A 16 14.20 20.29 9.02
C PRO A 16 13.02 21.16 8.60
N GLN A 17 13.17 21.90 7.50
CA GLN A 17 12.06 22.57 6.84
C GLN A 17 10.98 21.53 6.63
N GLN A 18 9.92 21.59 7.44
CA GLN A 18 8.66 20.96 7.14
C GLN A 18 8.28 21.45 5.74
N ARG A 19 8.35 20.53 4.78
CA ARG A 19 7.97 20.80 3.39
C ARG A 19 6.55 21.34 3.44
N ARG A 20 6.38 22.55 2.94
CA ARG A 20 5.09 23.21 2.80
C ARG A 20 4.11 22.26 2.11
N GLY A 21 3.04 21.91 2.82
CA GLY A 21 1.73 21.67 2.22
C GLY A 21 1.51 20.43 1.35
N SER A 22 2.24 19.32 1.55
CA SER A 22 1.62 18.04 1.18
C SER A 22 0.45 17.85 2.14
N ILE A 23 -0.79 17.72 1.66
CA ILE A 23 -1.92 17.37 2.53
C ILE A 23 -1.48 16.11 3.29
N ALA A 24 -1.23 16.27 4.59
CA ALA A 24 -0.58 15.21 5.36
C ALA A 24 -1.55 14.04 5.44
N ARG A 25 -1.06 12.83 5.10
CA ARG A 25 -1.79 11.59 5.38
C ARG A 25 -2.15 11.55 6.86
N SER A 26 -3.26 10.91 7.17
CA SER A 26 -3.75 10.79 8.54
C SER A 26 -2.66 10.17 9.43
N THR A 27 -2.51 10.75 10.62
CA THR A 27 -1.63 10.27 11.67
C THR A 27 -2.41 9.53 12.76
N ALA A 28 -3.64 9.11 12.46
CA ALA A 28 -4.46 8.37 13.41
C ALA A 28 -3.75 7.09 13.88
N PRO A 29 -3.88 6.73 15.17
CA PRO A 29 -3.20 5.56 15.74
C PRO A 29 -3.80 4.23 15.22
N ASP A 30 -5.08 4.23 14.87
CA ASP A 30 -5.77 3.06 14.31
C ASP A 30 -5.64 3.00 12.78
N ILE A 31 -5.28 1.82 12.27
CA ILE A 31 -5.05 1.61 10.83
C ILE A 31 -6.34 1.83 10.03
N ALA A 32 -7.49 1.36 10.53
CA ALA A 32 -8.75 1.53 9.84
C ALA A 32 -9.12 3.01 9.81
N THR A 33 -9.08 3.72 10.94
CA THR A 33 -9.33 5.17 10.99
C THR A 33 -8.44 5.93 10.01
N ARG A 34 -7.15 5.63 10.00
CA ARG A 34 -6.18 6.28 9.09
C ARG A 34 -6.57 6.09 7.63
N ILE A 35 -6.90 4.85 7.23
CA ILE A 35 -7.33 4.54 5.86
C ILE A 35 -8.63 5.27 5.50
N HIS A 36 -9.62 5.28 6.40
CA HIS A 36 -10.91 5.95 6.15
C HIS A 36 -10.74 7.46 6.00
N GLU A 37 -9.88 8.08 6.82
CA GLU A 37 -9.57 9.51 6.72
C GLU A 37 -8.80 9.84 5.44
N ASP A 38 -7.81 9.03 5.07
CA ASP A 38 -7.04 9.21 3.83
C ASP A 38 -7.95 9.11 2.60
N ILE A 39 -8.83 8.11 2.54
CA ILE A 39 -9.83 7.97 1.46
C ILE A 39 -10.80 9.16 1.47
N SER A 40 -11.23 9.59 2.66
CA SER A 40 -12.14 10.73 2.83
C SER A 40 -11.56 12.06 2.33
N ARG A 41 -10.24 12.21 2.40
CA ARG A 41 -9.49 13.37 1.94
C ARG A 41 -8.91 13.21 0.52
N ASN A 42 -9.23 12.11 -0.17
CA ASN A 42 -8.65 11.72 -1.47
C ASN A 42 -7.10 11.63 -1.44
N LEU A 43 -6.51 11.20 -0.32
CA LEU A 43 -5.06 11.04 -0.11
C LEU A 43 -4.60 9.59 -0.25
N TYR A 44 -5.54 8.68 -0.50
CA TYR A 44 -5.28 7.28 -0.71
C TYR A 44 -5.22 6.98 -2.21
N GLU A 45 -4.19 6.28 -2.66
CA GLU A 45 -3.97 5.94 -4.07
C GLU A 45 -4.04 4.43 -4.28
N CYS A 46 -4.67 4.01 -5.37
CA CYS A 46 -4.73 2.61 -5.77
C CYS A 46 -3.42 2.19 -6.45
N ALA A 47 -2.63 1.31 -5.84
CA ALA A 47 -1.33 0.90 -6.39
C ALA A 47 -1.39 0.09 -7.71
N ILE A 48 -2.58 -0.20 -8.24
CA ILE A 48 -2.76 -0.87 -9.55
C ILE A 48 -2.92 0.15 -10.68
N CYS A 49 -3.75 1.18 -10.48
CA CYS A 49 -4.04 2.18 -11.52
C CYS A 49 -3.48 3.56 -11.21
N THR A 50 -2.80 3.72 -10.07
CA THR A 50 -2.20 4.98 -9.59
C THR A 50 -3.18 6.15 -9.49
N ASN A 51 -4.48 5.87 -9.42
CA ASN A 51 -5.52 6.88 -9.25
C ASN A 51 -6.02 6.92 -7.79
N GLU A 52 -6.54 8.07 -7.39
CA GLU A 52 -7.07 8.29 -6.05
C GLU A 52 -8.30 7.41 -5.77
N ILE A 53 -8.39 6.92 -4.55
CA ILE A 53 -9.54 6.19 -4.02
C ILE A 53 -10.37 7.17 -3.19
N GLY A 54 -11.50 7.60 -3.73
CA GLY A 54 -12.44 8.49 -3.04
C GLY A 54 -13.63 7.77 -2.40
N ARG A 55 -14.44 8.50 -1.64
CA ARG A 55 -15.61 7.97 -0.90
C ARG A 55 -16.67 7.27 -1.77
N SER A 56 -16.82 7.68 -3.03
CA SER A 56 -17.77 7.09 -3.99
C SER A 56 -17.21 5.86 -4.71
N SER A 57 -15.93 5.55 -4.54
CA SER A 57 -15.29 4.42 -5.21
C SER A 57 -15.73 3.10 -4.57
N LYS A 58 -16.02 2.10 -5.41
CA LYS A 58 -16.15 0.72 -4.93
C LYS A 58 -14.76 0.18 -4.59
N ILE A 59 -14.54 -0.19 -3.34
CA ILE A 59 -13.22 -0.59 -2.84
C ILE A 59 -13.20 -2.04 -2.36
N TRP A 60 -12.01 -2.63 -2.40
CA TRP A 60 -11.69 -3.87 -1.73
C TRP A 60 -10.44 -3.64 -0.86
N SER A 61 -10.42 -4.22 0.33
CA SER A 61 -9.27 -4.17 1.22
C SER A 61 -8.71 -5.56 1.48
N CYS A 62 -7.38 -5.66 1.46
CA CYS A 62 -6.72 -6.90 1.81
C CYS A 62 -6.79 -7.14 3.33
N ARG A 63 -7.31 -8.29 3.76
CA ARG A 63 -7.37 -8.64 5.19
C ARG A 63 -6.01 -8.91 5.86
N THR A 64 -4.93 -9.04 5.07
CA THR A 64 -3.59 -9.36 5.59
C THR A 64 -2.68 -8.13 5.69
N CYS A 65 -2.75 -7.21 4.72
CA CYS A 65 -1.90 -6.02 4.70
C CYS A 65 -2.69 -4.71 4.73
N TRP A 66 -4.02 -4.78 4.79
CA TRP A 66 -4.93 -3.64 4.86
C TRP A 66 -4.84 -2.64 3.69
N THR A 67 -4.10 -2.96 2.63
CA THR A 67 -4.06 -2.13 1.42
C THR A 67 -5.41 -2.13 0.72
N VAL A 68 -5.85 -0.95 0.29
CA VAL A 68 -7.13 -0.73 -0.40
C VAL A 68 -6.90 -0.55 -1.90
N PHE A 69 -7.78 -1.12 -2.70
CA PHE A 69 -7.76 -1.03 -4.16
C PHE A 69 -9.17 -0.76 -4.66
N HIS A 70 -9.30 -0.19 -5.88
CA HIS A 70 -10.59 -0.19 -6.56
C HIS A 70 -11.02 -1.62 -6.88
N ILE A 71 -12.31 -1.92 -6.71
CA ILE A 71 -12.92 -3.21 -7.04
C ILE A 71 -12.61 -3.63 -8.48
N GLY A 72 -12.72 -2.71 -9.44
CA GLY A 72 -12.42 -3.01 -10.85
C GLY A 72 -10.95 -3.32 -11.12
N CYS A 73 -10.04 -2.70 -10.36
CA CYS A 73 -8.60 -2.94 -10.50
C CYS A 73 -8.23 -4.30 -9.93
N ILE A 74 -8.69 -4.62 -8.73
CA ILE A 74 -8.37 -5.89 -8.09
C ILE A 74 -9.01 -7.10 -8.80
N LYS A 75 -10.22 -6.93 -9.37
CA LYS A 75 -10.89 -7.98 -10.16
C LYS A 75 -10.18 -8.32 -11.46
N ARG A 76 -9.56 -7.33 -12.11
CA ARG A 76 -8.72 -7.55 -13.29
C ARG A 76 -7.40 -8.21 -12.88
N TRP A 77 -6.81 -7.72 -11.78
CA TRP A 77 -5.57 -8.27 -11.24
C TRP A 77 -5.69 -9.74 -10.86
N SER A 78 -6.74 -10.14 -10.15
CA SER A 78 -6.92 -11.53 -9.70
C SER A 78 -7.10 -12.54 -10.84
N LYS A 79 -7.46 -12.06 -12.03
CA LYS A 79 -7.60 -12.89 -13.26
C LYS A 79 -6.33 -12.88 -14.11
N ASN A 80 -5.37 -12.00 -13.84
CA ASN A 80 -4.14 -11.88 -14.62
C ASN A 80 -3.17 -13.03 -14.31
N GLU A 81 -2.51 -13.57 -15.33
CA GLU A 81 -1.59 -14.71 -15.20
C GLU A 81 -0.41 -14.40 -14.27
N GLY A 82 0.10 -13.16 -14.29
CA GLY A 82 1.17 -12.72 -13.38
C GLY A 82 0.78 -12.69 -11.90
N SER A 83 -0.52 -12.80 -11.59
CA SER A 83 -1.04 -12.88 -10.23
C SER A 83 -1.29 -14.32 -9.80
N ALA A 84 -1.31 -15.28 -10.73
CA ALA A 84 -1.56 -16.67 -10.42
C ALA A 84 -0.41 -17.25 -9.59
N VAL A 85 -0.74 -18.06 -8.61
CA VAL A 85 0.27 -18.92 -7.97
C VAL A 85 0.53 -20.08 -8.95
N PRO A 86 1.77 -20.31 -9.41
CA PRO A 86 2.05 -21.42 -10.31
C PRO A 86 1.62 -22.72 -9.64
N ARG A 87 0.66 -23.41 -10.25
CA ARG A 87 0.29 -24.76 -9.83
C ARG A 87 1.45 -25.66 -10.19
N SER A 88 2.03 -26.33 -9.20
CA SER A 88 3.03 -27.36 -9.39
C SER A 88 2.51 -28.37 -10.41
N ALA A 89 3.29 -28.67 -11.46
CA ALA A 89 2.91 -29.43 -12.64
C ALA A 89 2.68 -30.95 -12.39
N GLY A 90 2.01 -31.32 -11.30
CA GLY A 90 1.82 -32.72 -10.90
C GLY A 90 0.53 -33.01 -10.13
N GLN A 91 -0.47 -32.12 -10.16
CA GLN A 91 -1.79 -32.40 -9.60
C GLN A 91 -2.77 -32.65 -10.75
N SER A 92 -3.17 -33.92 -10.86
CA SER A 92 -4.11 -34.53 -11.78
C SER A 92 -5.45 -33.79 -11.84
N ASP A 93 -6.05 -33.83 -13.02
CA ASP A 93 -7.25 -33.13 -13.50
C ASP A 93 -8.58 -33.54 -12.83
N GLU A 94 -8.55 -34.20 -11.68
CA GLU A 94 -9.75 -34.77 -11.08
C GLU A 94 -9.92 -34.29 -9.64
N GLU A 95 -10.98 -33.52 -9.44
CA GLU A 95 -11.59 -33.26 -8.13
C GLU A 95 -10.79 -32.39 -7.14
N THR A 96 -10.71 -31.07 -7.38
CA THR A 96 -10.98 -30.08 -6.32
C THR A 96 -11.33 -28.75 -6.97
N GLN A 97 -12.53 -28.25 -6.65
CA GLN A 97 -12.98 -26.88 -6.88
C GLN A 97 -12.17 -25.84 -6.06
N GLY A 98 -10.85 -26.01 -5.98
CA GLY A 98 -9.93 -25.07 -5.37
C GLY A 98 -9.75 -23.92 -6.34
N GLY A 99 -10.52 -22.84 -6.14
CA GLY A 99 -10.47 -21.65 -6.98
C GLY A 99 -9.04 -21.21 -7.28
N LYS A 100 -8.80 -20.66 -8.47
CA LYS A 100 -7.47 -20.18 -8.88
C LYS A 100 -6.95 -19.20 -7.81
N GLN A 101 -5.93 -19.62 -7.07
CA GLN A 101 -5.32 -18.81 -6.01
C GLN A 101 -4.52 -17.68 -6.66
N TRP A 102 -4.76 -16.45 -6.21
CA TRP A 102 -4.14 -15.24 -6.78
C TRP A 102 -3.35 -14.47 -5.72
N ARG A 103 -2.37 -13.67 -6.13
CA ARG A 103 -1.50 -12.91 -5.22
C ARG A 103 -1.99 -11.48 -5.06
N CYS A 104 -2.06 -11.00 -3.82
CA CYS A 104 -2.43 -9.62 -3.55
C CYS A 104 -1.35 -8.64 -4.04
N PRO A 105 -1.67 -7.55 -4.75
CA PRO A 105 -0.67 -6.58 -5.19
C PRO A 105 0.03 -5.83 -4.04
N GLY A 106 -0.61 -5.76 -2.86
CA GLY A 106 -0.04 -5.06 -1.69
C GLY A 106 0.99 -5.88 -0.91
N CYS A 107 0.75 -7.19 -0.74
CA CYS A 107 1.63 -8.05 0.06
C CYS A 107 2.24 -9.24 -0.68
N ASN A 108 1.88 -9.44 -1.96
CA ASN A 108 2.30 -10.58 -2.79
C ASN A 108 1.99 -11.96 -2.16
N LEU A 109 1.07 -12.01 -1.19
CA LEU A 109 0.63 -13.24 -0.54
C LEU A 109 -0.58 -13.83 -1.26
N PRO A 110 -0.69 -15.17 -1.27
CA PRO A 110 -1.80 -15.84 -1.94
C PRO A 110 -3.15 -15.57 -1.26
N LYS A 111 -4.21 -15.58 -2.07
CA LYS A 111 -5.59 -15.29 -1.73
C LYS A 111 -6.53 -16.28 -2.39
N GLU A 112 -7.45 -16.79 -1.60
CA GLU A 112 -8.50 -17.72 -2.04
C GLU A 112 -9.83 -17.00 -2.26
N THR A 113 -10.08 -15.94 -1.48
CA THR A 113 -11.29 -15.11 -1.63
C THR A 113 -11.16 -14.19 -2.84
N PHE A 114 -12.13 -14.26 -3.75
CA PHE A 114 -12.23 -13.32 -4.86
C PHE A 114 -12.88 -12.00 -4.39
N PRO A 115 -12.37 -10.85 -4.86
CA PRO A 115 -12.96 -9.54 -4.61
C PRO A 115 -14.21 -9.24 -5.45
#